data_AF-A0A7V5WME3-F1
#
_entry.id   AF-A0A7V5WME3-F1
#
_cell.length_a   1.000
_cell.length_b   1.000
_cell.length_c   1.000
_cell.angle_alpha   90.00
_cell.angle_beta   90.00
_cell.angle_gamma   90.00
#
_symmetry.space_group_name_H-M   'P 1'
#
loop_
_entity.id
_entity.type
_entity.pdbx_description
1 polymer ?
#
loop_
_entity_poly.entity_id
_entity_poly.type
_entity_poly.pdbx_seq_one_letter_code
_entity_poly.pdbx_strand_id
1 'polypeptide(L)'
;MDIPTIPWNEIAKLNTMQMQQLATLATGKYGLNNRILAEHSGRNLALLANALVPSGPVLVVAGRGYNGSGGLAAARLLAAQQRRVWVVPTHEAENYSGVTKEQLELLRFYPNVKILSSLPKLKFALVIDAAIGTQLEGPPRGRTFDVITVLNAQDSTVISLDIPTGMMADDGEIPGIAVNATATLAIALPKKGTEPGENVGDL
;
A
#
# COMPACT_ATOMS: atom_id res chain seq x y z
N MET A 1 16.75 -4.49 -10.59
CA MET A 1 15.76 -4.48 -11.70
C MET A 1 16.09 -3.26 -12.52
N ASP A 2 16.32 -3.40 -13.82
CA ASP A 2 16.52 -2.23 -14.68
C ASP A 2 15.12 -1.72 -15.06
N ILE A 3 14.64 -0.71 -14.32
CA ILE A 3 13.30 -0.14 -14.51
C ILE A 3 13.48 1.10 -15.41
N PRO A 4 12.84 1.14 -16.59
CA PRO A 4 12.88 2.33 -17.44
C PRO A 4 12.39 3.57 -16.67
N THR A 5 13.17 4.65 -16.73
CA THR A 5 12.84 5.91 -16.08
C THR A 5 12.08 6.84 -17.01
N ILE A 6 11.08 7.55 -16.49
CA ILE A 6 10.36 8.61 -17.21
C ILE A 6 10.46 9.90 -16.38
N PRO A 7 10.84 11.05 -16.97
CA PRO A 7 10.85 12.32 -16.25
C PRO A 7 9.48 12.66 -15.65
N TRP A 8 9.45 13.18 -14.42
CA TRP A 8 8.20 13.52 -13.72
C TRP A 8 7.31 14.45 -14.55
N ASN A 9 7.87 15.42 -15.24
CA ASN A 9 7.14 16.38 -16.09
C ASN A 9 6.58 15.76 -17.39
N GLU A 10 7.03 14.57 -17.78
CA GLU A 10 6.63 13.89 -19.03
C GLU A 10 5.54 12.80 -18.81
N ILE A 11 5.27 12.41 -17.56
CA ILE A 11 4.21 11.45 -17.24
C ILE A 11 2.89 12.14 -16.85
N ALA A 12 1.77 11.62 -17.37
CA ALA A 12 0.43 12.08 -17.00
C ALA A 12 0.12 11.73 -15.53
N LYS A 13 -0.59 12.63 -14.84
CA LYS A 13 -0.90 12.52 -13.41
C LYS A 13 -2.40 12.58 -13.17
N LEU A 14 -2.88 11.83 -12.19
CA LEU A 14 -4.28 11.79 -11.82
C LEU A 14 -4.51 12.59 -10.53
N ASN A 15 -5.62 13.32 -10.47
CA ASN A 15 -6.21 13.69 -9.18
C ASN A 15 -7.16 12.58 -8.68
N THR A 16 -7.66 12.73 -7.46
CA THR A 16 -8.55 11.78 -6.78
C THR A 16 -9.78 11.48 -7.62
N MET A 17 -10.41 12.53 -8.18
CA MET A 17 -11.61 12.38 -9.02
C MET A 17 -11.32 11.58 -10.30
N GLN A 18 -10.21 11.86 -10.98
CA GLN A 18 -9.81 11.15 -12.20
C GLN A 18 -9.47 9.68 -11.89
N MET A 19 -8.81 9.40 -10.77
CA MET A 19 -8.54 8.02 -10.34
C MET A 19 -9.84 7.25 -10.05
N GLN A 20 -10.81 7.87 -9.39
CA GLN A 20 -12.13 7.27 -9.16
C GLN A 20 -12.86 6.99 -10.48
N GLN A 21 -12.86 7.94 -11.42
CA GLN A 21 -13.43 7.75 -12.76
C GLN A 21 -12.76 6.60 -13.51
N LEU A 22 -11.44 6.49 -13.43
CA LEU A 22 -10.68 5.41 -14.05
C LEU A 22 -11.08 4.05 -13.46
N ALA A 23 -11.21 3.95 -12.14
CA ALA A 23 -11.67 2.74 -11.47
C ALA A 23 -13.12 2.35 -11.85
N THR A 24 -14.02 3.32 -11.95
CA THR A 24 -15.40 3.10 -12.42
C THR A 24 -15.43 2.64 -13.88
N LEU A 25 -14.60 3.22 -14.76
CA LEU A 25 -14.50 2.78 -16.15
C LEU A 25 -13.93 1.36 -16.24
N ALA A 26 -12.86 1.07 -15.50
CA ALA A 26 -12.22 -0.24 -15.47
C ALA A 26 -13.22 -1.34 -15.09
N THR A 27 -13.97 -1.14 -14.01
CA THR A 27 -14.89 -2.15 -13.47
C THR A 27 -16.24 -2.20 -14.18
N GLY A 28 -16.77 -1.05 -14.58
CA GLY A 28 -18.07 -0.94 -15.24
C GLY A 28 -17.98 -1.15 -16.74
N LYS A 29 -17.31 -0.24 -17.46
CA LYS A 29 -17.25 -0.25 -18.93
C LYS A 29 -16.40 -1.40 -19.46
N TYR A 30 -15.25 -1.65 -18.85
CA TYR A 30 -14.29 -2.66 -19.31
C TYR A 30 -14.43 -4.02 -18.60
N GLY A 31 -15.34 -4.13 -17.61
CA GLY A 31 -15.64 -5.39 -16.93
C GLY A 31 -14.48 -6.00 -16.15
N LEU A 32 -13.45 -5.21 -15.80
CA LEU A 32 -12.33 -5.68 -15.01
C LEU A 32 -12.79 -5.97 -13.59
N ASN A 33 -12.68 -7.22 -13.16
CA ASN A 33 -13.07 -7.63 -11.82
C ASN A 33 -12.17 -6.97 -10.76
N ASN A 34 -12.75 -6.42 -9.69
CA ASN A 34 -11.99 -5.86 -8.56
C ASN A 34 -10.95 -6.82 -7.99
N ARG A 35 -11.22 -8.13 -8.02
CA ARG A 35 -10.24 -9.16 -7.65
C ARG A 35 -9.00 -9.11 -8.53
N ILE A 36 -9.17 -8.98 -9.84
CA ILE A 36 -8.05 -8.87 -10.80
C ILE A 36 -7.22 -7.61 -10.51
N LEU A 37 -7.88 -6.48 -10.22
CA LEU A 37 -7.19 -5.23 -9.89
C LEU A 37 -6.37 -5.36 -8.59
N ALA A 38 -6.94 -5.99 -7.55
CA ALA A 38 -6.23 -6.28 -6.31
C ALA A 38 -5.04 -7.21 -6.53
N GLU A 39 -5.21 -8.28 -7.32
CA GLU A 39 -4.14 -9.22 -7.66
C GLU A 39 -3.02 -8.58 -8.47
N HIS A 40 -3.34 -7.69 -9.41
CA HIS A 40 -2.34 -6.93 -10.16
C HIS A 40 -1.52 -6.02 -9.24
N SER A 41 -2.20 -5.30 -8.35
CA SER A 41 -1.56 -4.43 -7.35
C SER A 41 -0.65 -5.26 -6.44
N GLY A 42 -1.18 -6.36 -5.89
CA GLY A 42 -0.43 -7.25 -5.01
C GLY A 42 0.79 -7.90 -5.68
N ARG A 43 0.64 -8.34 -6.94
CA ARG A 43 1.74 -8.92 -7.72
C ARG A 43 2.85 -7.91 -7.95
N ASN A 44 2.52 -6.71 -8.42
CA ASN A 44 3.51 -5.68 -8.69
C ASN A 44 4.21 -5.22 -7.40
N LEU A 45 3.47 -5.13 -6.30
CA LEU A 45 4.03 -4.80 -4.99
C LEU A 45 4.95 -5.89 -4.46
N ALA A 46 4.61 -7.16 -4.64
CA ALA A 46 5.50 -8.28 -4.28
C ALA A 46 6.77 -8.31 -5.15
N LEU A 47 6.67 -7.98 -6.44
CA LEU A 47 7.83 -7.86 -7.33
C LEU A 47 8.76 -6.73 -6.88
N LEU A 48 8.23 -5.55 -6.59
CA LEU A 48 8.99 -4.41 -6.09
C LEU A 48 9.62 -4.73 -4.72
N ALA A 49 8.86 -5.34 -3.82
CA ALA A 49 9.33 -5.80 -2.52
C ALA A 49 10.55 -6.72 -2.64
N ASN A 50 10.52 -7.70 -3.56
CA ASN A 50 11.64 -8.61 -3.76
C ASN A 50 12.84 -7.94 -4.46
N ALA A 51 12.59 -6.95 -5.30
CA ALA A 51 13.65 -6.20 -5.98
C ALA A 51 14.45 -5.31 -5.00
N LEU A 52 13.75 -4.65 -4.07
CA LEU A 52 14.38 -3.77 -3.08
C LEU A 52 14.91 -4.54 -1.87
N VAL A 53 14.15 -5.52 -1.39
CA VAL A 53 14.46 -6.29 -0.18
C VAL A 53 14.21 -7.78 -0.44
N PRO A 54 15.20 -8.51 -0.97
CA PRO A 54 15.02 -9.89 -1.43
C PRO A 54 14.79 -10.90 -0.29
N SER A 55 15.13 -10.57 0.96
CA SER A 55 14.98 -11.45 2.11
C SER A 55 14.68 -10.70 3.39
N GLY A 56 14.26 -11.44 4.43
CA GLY A 56 13.96 -10.88 5.75
C GLY A 56 12.46 -10.78 6.06
N PRO A 57 12.12 -10.39 7.30
CA PRO A 57 10.74 -10.29 7.75
C PRO A 57 10.02 -9.07 7.16
N VAL A 58 8.74 -9.24 6.87
CA VAL A 58 7.88 -8.23 6.22
C VAL A 58 6.77 -7.81 7.15
N LEU A 59 6.53 -6.52 7.28
CA LEU A 59 5.31 -5.98 7.85
C LEU A 59 4.44 -5.43 6.72
N VAL A 60 3.16 -5.75 6.73
CA VAL A 60 2.16 -5.14 5.85
C VAL A 60 1.11 -4.48 6.73
N VAL A 61 0.96 -3.17 6.59
CA VAL A 61 -0.14 -2.42 7.20
C VAL A 61 -1.23 -2.29 6.14
N ALA A 62 -2.43 -2.77 6.43
CA ALA A 62 -3.52 -2.80 5.45
C ALA A 62 -4.76 -2.03 5.91
N GLY A 63 -5.28 -1.21 5.00
CA GLY A 63 -6.58 -0.54 5.10
C GLY A 63 -7.76 -1.46 4.84
N ARG A 64 -8.97 -1.02 5.17
CA ARG A 64 -10.22 -1.68 4.74
C ARG A 64 -10.61 -1.38 3.28
N GLY A 65 -10.01 -0.34 2.68
CA GLY A 65 -10.30 0.09 1.30
C GLY A 65 -9.52 -0.66 0.23
N TYR A 66 -9.56 -0.15 -1.00
CA TYR A 66 -8.88 -0.77 -2.16
C TYR A 66 -7.36 -0.87 -2.00
N ASN A 67 -6.72 0.12 -1.37
CA ASN A 67 -5.27 0.08 -1.15
C ASN A 67 -4.89 -1.15 -0.31
N GLY A 68 -5.63 -1.39 0.79
CA GLY A 68 -5.44 -2.55 1.63
C GLY A 68 -5.61 -3.88 0.89
N SER A 69 -6.50 -3.96 -0.12
CA SER A 69 -6.67 -5.19 -0.89
C SER A 69 -5.41 -5.58 -1.67
N GLY A 70 -4.70 -4.60 -2.23
CA GLY A 70 -3.42 -4.79 -2.90
C GLY A 70 -2.32 -5.18 -1.90
N GLY A 71 -2.25 -4.50 -0.76
CA GLY A 71 -1.30 -4.85 0.31
C GLY A 71 -1.50 -6.27 0.84
N LEU A 72 -2.74 -6.69 1.09
CA LEU A 72 -3.08 -8.04 1.55
C LEU A 72 -2.77 -9.10 0.48
N ALA A 73 -3.05 -8.81 -0.80
CA ALA A 73 -2.66 -9.67 -1.91
C ALA A 73 -1.13 -9.81 -1.99
N ALA A 74 -0.38 -8.72 -1.81
CA ALA A 74 1.09 -8.76 -1.75
C ALA A 74 1.60 -9.59 -0.57
N ALA A 75 1.00 -9.43 0.62
CA ALA A 75 1.31 -10.23 1.80
C ALA A 75 1.18 -11.73 1.51
N ARG A 76 0.08 -12.12 0.86
CA ARG A 76 -0.19 -13.50 0.44
C ARG A 76 0.85 -14.02 -0.56
N LEU A 77 1.21 -13.22 -1.56
CA LEU A 77 2.18 -13.61 -2.59
C LEU A 77 3.61 -13.73 -2.02
N LEU A 78 4.01 -12.82 -1.14
CA LEU A 78 5.29 -12.89 -0.43
C LEU A 78 5.33 -14.11 0.52
N ALA A 79 4.21 -14.42 1.18
CA ALA A 79 4.10 -15.61 2.01
C ALA A 79 4.18 -16.90 1.18
N ALA A 80 3.57 -16.94 -0.02
CA ALA A 80 3.71 -18.07 -0.94
C ALA A 80 5.18 -18.36 -1.31
N GLN A 81 6.00 -17.30 -1.35
CA GLN A 81 7.46 -17.35 -1.57
C GLN A 81 8.24 -17.67 -0.28
N GLN A 82 7.58 -18.20 0.76
CA GLN A 82 8.18 -18.57 2.06
C GLN A 82 8.76 -17.40 2.87
N ARG A 83 8.42 -16.14 2.55
CA ARG A 83 8.79 -15.00 3.42
C ARG A 83 7.99 -15.05 4.71
N ARG A 84 8.58 -14.60 5.83
CA ARG A 84 7.83 -14.40 7.08
C ARG A 84 7.11 -13.06 7.03
N VAL A 85 5.78 -13.08 7.09
CA VAL A 85 4.96 -11.89 6.90
C VAL A 85 4.11 -11.63 8.14
N TRP A 86 4.08 -10.39 8.57
CA TRP A 86 3.17 -9.88 9.58
C TRP A 86 2.20 -8.93 8.91
N VAL A 87 0.94 -9.03 9.27
CA VAL A 87 -0.11 -8.15 8.76
C VAL A 87 -0.77 -7.45 9.92
N VAL A 88 -0.85 -6.12 9.84
CA VAL A 88 -1.57 -5.29 10.79
C VAL A 88 -2.73 -4.62 10.06
N PRO A 89 -3.96 -5.15 10.20
CA PRO A 89 -5.16 -4.46 9.79
C PRO A 89 -5.30 -3.13 10.56
N THR A 90 -5.73 -2.08 9.89
CA THR A 90 -5.97 -0.75 10.51
C THR A 90 -7.32 -0.65 11.21
N HIS A 91 -8.16 -1.68 11.10
CA HIS A 91 -9.52 -1.75 11.64
C HIS A 91 -9.79 -3.19 12.11
N GLU A 92 -10.84 -3.38 12.91
CA GLU A 92 -11.33 -4.72 13.24
C GLU A 92 -11.80 -5.48 11.99
N ALA A 93 -11.67 -6.81 11.99
CA ALA A 93 -11.89 -7.66 10.82
C ALA A 93 -13.32 -7.55 10.26
N GLU A 94 -14.31 -7.29 11.10
CA GLU A 94 -15.72 -7.12 10.75
C GLU A 94 -15.97 -5.86 9.89
N ASN A 95 -15.07 -4.88 9.96
CA ASN A 95 -15.16 -3.64 9.19
C ASN A 95 -14.53 -3.75 7.79
N TYR A 96 -13.96 -4.90 7.46
CA TYR A 96 -13.51 -5.22 6.10
C TYR A 96 -14.69 -5.77 5.30
N SER A 97 -14.75 -5.43 4.02
CA SER A 97 -15.78 -5.95 3.11
C SER A 97 -15.22 -6.18 1.71
N GLY A 98 -16.00 -6.84 0.86
CA GLY A 98 -15.66 -7.12 -0.54
C GLY A 98 -14.30 -7.78 -0.70
N VAL A 99 -13.57 -7.37 -1.74
CA VAL A 99 -12.27 -7.96 -2.11
C VAL A 99 -11.23 -7.81 -1.00
N THR A 100 -11.24 -6.71 -0.24
CA THR A 100 -10.29 -6.51 0.86
C THR A 100 -10.50 -7.55 1.97
N LYS A 101 -11.77 -7.83 2.34
CA LYS A 101 -12.09 -8.90 3.30
C LYS A 101 -11.67 -10.26 2.78
N GLU A 102 -11.96 -10.55 1.52
CA GLU A 102 -11.57 -11.81 0.88
C GLU A 102 -10.05 -12.03 0.94
N GLN A 103 -9.25 -11.01 0.61
CA GLN A 103 -7.79 -11.10 0.70
C GLN A 103 -7.31 -11.29 2.15
N LEU A 104 -7.91 -10.58 3.12
CA LEU A 104 -7.59 -10.76 4.53
C LEU A 104 -7.87 -12.19 5.00
N GLU A 105 -9.02 -12.75 4.61
CA GLU A 105 -9.40 -14.13 4.96
C GLU A 105 -8.50 -15.18 4.30
N LEU A 106 -8.06 -14.95 3.06
CA LEU A 106 -7.15 -15.86 2.35
C LEU A 106 -5.80 -16.04 3.07
N LEU A 107 -5.36 -15.07 3.87
CA LEU A 107 -4.12 -15.15 4.62
C LEU A 107 -4.10 -16.28 5.66
N ARG A 108 -5.28 -16.74 6.13
CA ARG A 108 -5.37 -17.85 7.11
C ARG A 108 -4.81 -19.18 6.60
N PHE A 109 -4.68 -19.33 5.28
CA PHE A 109 -4.13 -20.52 4.65
C PHE A 109 -2.60 -20.50 4.53
N TYR A 110 -1.95 -19.43 5.00
CA TYR A 110 -0.50 -19.25 4.94
C TYR A 110 0.09 -19.29 6.36
N PRO A 111 0.68 -20.41 6.80
CA PRO A 111 1.14 -20.59 8.18
C PRO A 111 2.30 -19.65 8.58
N ASN A 112 2.99 -19.08 7.61
CA ASN A 112 4.05 -18.09 7.76
C ASN A 112 3.54 -16.64 7.79
N VAL A 113 2.22 -16.43 7.79
CA VAL A 113 1.57 -15.13 7.99
C VAL A 113 1.07 -15.02 9.43
N LYS A 114 1.41 -13.92 10.11
CA LYS A 114 0.86 -13.55 11.42
C LYS A 114 0.01 -12.30 11.30
N ILE A 115 -1.30 -12.43 11.48
CA ILE A 115 -2.21 -11.29 11.56
C ILE A 115 -2.22 -10.80 13.00
N LEU A 116 -1.92 -9.51 13.21
CA LEU A 116 -1.81 -8.91 14.54
C LEU A 116 -2.79 -7.75 14.70
N SER A 117 -3.36 -7.64 15.90
CA SER A 117 -4.23 -6.52 16.28
C SER A 117 -3.46 -5.26 16.66
N SER A 118 -2.13 -5.32 16.77
CA SER A 118 -1.27 -4.18 17.07
C SER A 118 0.10 -4.33 16.39
N LEU A 119 0.82 -3.21 16.26
CA LEU A 119 2.16 -3.21 15.70
C LEU A 119 3.13 -3.95 16.62
N PRO A 120 3.80 -5.00 16.14
CA PRO A 120 4.75 -5.74 16.97
C PRO A 120 6.02 -4.93 17.18
N LYS A 121 6.61 -5.06 18.37
CA LYS A 121 7.95 -4.51 18.68
C LYS A 121 9.04 -5.41 18.08
N LEU A 122 9.08 -5.50 16.75
CA LEU A 122 10.03 -6.30 15.98
C LEU A 122 10.64 -5.42 14.89
N LYS A 123 11.90 -5.69 14.54
CA LYS A 123 12.53 -5.08 13.36
C LYS A 123 12.08 -5.81 12.10
N PHE A 124 11.71 -5.04 11.09
CA PHE A 124 11.37 -5.55 9.77
C PHE A 124 12.47 -5.21 8.77
N ALA A 125 12.67 -6.07 7.77
CA ALA A 125 13.51 -5.73 6.64
C ALA A 125 12.72 -4.85 5.66
N LEU A 126 11.41 -5.14 5.52
CA LEU A 126 10.49 -4.41 4.66
C LEU A 126 9.19 -4.09 5.39
N VAL A 127 8.71 -2.87 5.22
CA VAL A 127 7.37 -2.43 5.56
C VAL A 127 6.63 -2.13 4.26
N ILE A 128 5.39 -2.61 4.15
CA ILE A 128 4.45 -2.21 3.11
C ILE A 128 3.34 -1.39 3.76
N ASP A 129 3.26 -0.13 3.39
CA ASP A 129 2.17 0.77 3.75
C ASP A 129 1.07 0.69 2.68
N ALA A 130 -0.03 0.03 3.04
CA ALA A 130 -1.24 -0.05 2.23
C ALA A 130 -2.47 0.36 3.07
N ALA A 131 -2.27 1.28 4.02
CA ALA A 131 -3.31 1.70 4.96
C ALA A 131 -4.36 2.58 4.29
N ILE A 132 -3.94 3.66 3.60
CA ILE A 132 -4.82 4.61 2.93
C ILE A 132 -4.21 4.96 1.56
N GLY A 133 -5.04 5.06 0.52
CA GLY A 133 -4.63 5.54 -0.81
C GLY A 133 -5.19 6.95 -1.05
N THR A 134 -5.83 7.19 -2.20
CA THR A 134 -6.42 8.50 -2.58
C THR A 134 -7.59 8.99 -1.70
N GLN A 135 -8.02 8.24 -0.68
CA GLN A 135 -9.24 8.52 0.11
C GLN A 135 -8.93 9.02 1.52
N LEU A 136 -7.82 9.73 1.71
CA LEU A 136 -7.53 10.37 2.98
C LEU A 136 -8.54 11.51 3.24
N GLU A 137 -9.18 11.49 4.41
CA GLU A 137 -10.10 12.53 4.85
C GLU A 137 -9.49 13.29 6.03
N GLY A 138 -8.82 14.41 5.71
CA GLY A 138 -8.17 15.26 6.71
C GLY A 138 -6.99 14.59 7.43
N PRO A 139 -6.55 15.18 8.56
CA PRO A 139 -5.37 14.68 9.28
C PRO A 139 -5.54 13.25 9.80
N PRO A 140 -4.54 12.36 9.68
CA PRO A 140 -4.54 11.06 10.34
C PRO A 140 -4.77 11.17 11.85
N ARG A 141 -5.63 10.31 12.39
CA ARG A 141 -5.99 10.27 13.82
C ARG A 141 -6.00 8.84 14.35
N GLY A 142 -5.93 8.70 15.67
CA GLY A 142 -6.01 7.42 16.37
C GLY A 142 -5.06 6.38 15.79
N ARG A 143 -5.58 5.19 15.48
CA ARG A 143 -4.80 4.06 14.99
C ARG A 143 -3.97 4.37 13.74
N THR A 144 -4.47 5.17 12.80
CA THR A 144 -3.69 5.53 11.61
C THR A 144 -2.48 6.40 11.99
N PHE A 145 -2.67 7.38 12.87
CA PHE A 145 -1.59 8.24 13.37
C PHE A 145 -0.51 7.42 14.10
N ASP A 146 -0.94 6.51 14.98
CA ASP A 146 -0.03 5.64 15.72
C ASP A 146 0.79 4.76 14.78
N VAL A 147 0.14 4.25 13.73
CA VAL A 147 0.81 3.43 12.73
C VAL A 147 1.85 4.23 11.96
N ILE A 148 1.49 5.39 11.41
CA ILE A 148 2.45 6.23 10.66
C ILE A 148 3.66 6.57 11.55
N THR A 149 3.41 6.95 12.80
CA THR A 149 4.47 7.29 13.77
C THR A 149 5.44 6.14 13.97
N VAL A 150 4.93 4.92 14.14
CA VAL A 150 5.78 3.73 14.32
C VAL A 150 6.52 3.38 13.04
N LEU A 151 5.86 3.44 11.87
CA LEU A 151 6.50 3.13 10.59
C LEU A 151 7.68 4.07 10.31
N ASN A 152 7.50 5.38 10.54
CA ASN A 152 8.55 6.39 10.34
C ASN A 152 9.72 6.25 11.32
N ALA A 153 9.52 5.58 12.45
CA ALA A 153 10.57 5.31 13.44
C ALA A 153 11.31 3.98 13.20
N GLN A 154 10.88 3.16 12.22
CA GLN A 154 11.58 1.92 11.87
C GLN A 154 12.78 2.22 10.96
N ASP A 155 13.89 1.53 11.22
CA ASP A 155 15.02 1.45 10.31
C ASP A 155 14.77 0.30 9.31
N SER A 156 13.80 0.51 8.42
CA SER A 156 13.31 -0.47 7.44
C SER A 156 13.14 0.20 6.08
N THR A 157 13.29 -0.57 5.00
CA THR A 157 12.78 -0.12 3.70
C THR A 157 11.26 -0.05 3.78
N VAL A 158 10.67 1.08 3.37
CA VAL A 158 9.22 1.29 3.37
C VAL A 158 8.74 1.43 1.94
N ILE A 159 7.76 0.62 1.54
CA ILE A 159 7.06 0.76 0.27
C ILE A 159 5.63 1.20 0.55
N SER A 160 5.24 2.39 0.07
CA SER A 160 3.83 2.80 0.08
C SER A 160 3.13 2.35 -1.20
N LEU A 161 1.93 1.80 -1.05
CA LEU A 161 1.08 1.48 -2.18
C LEU A 161 0.24 2.70 -2.54
N ASP A 162 0.28 3.09 -3.80
CA ASP A 162 -0.43 4.20 -4.40
C ASP A 162 0.05 5.60 -3.98
N ILE A 163 0.02 5.89 -2.68
CA ILE A 163 0.35 7.16 -2.05
C ILE A 163 0.84 6.84 -0.63
N PRO A 164 1.88 7.52 -0.10
CA PRO A 164 2.19 7.45 1.32
C PRO A 164 0.98 7.78 2.19
N THR A 165 0.60 6.87 3.09
CA THR A 165 -0.54 7.09 4.00
C THR A 165 -0.32 8.37 4.79
N GLY A 166 -1.30 9.29 4.72
CA GLY A 166 -1.25 10.61 5.37
C GLY A 166 -0.93 11.77 4.43
N MET A 167 -0.64 11.50 3.15
CA MET A 167 -0.46 12.51 2.10
C MET A 167 -1.73 12.68 1.24
N MET A 168 -2.02 13.91 0.81
CA MET A 168 -3.10 14.25 -0.09
C MET A 168 -2.73 13.98 -1.56
N ALA A 169 -3.60 13.28 -2.29
CA ALA A 169 -3.33 12.85 -3.66
C ALA A 169 -3.25 13.99 -4.69
N ASP A 170 -3.93 15.10 -4.43
CA ASP A 170 -4.17 16.12 -5.46
C ASP A 170 -3.08 17.19 -5.51
N ASP A 171 -2.50 17.49 -4.35
CA ASP A 171 -1.54 18.59 -4.15
C ASP A 171 -0.31 18.20 -3.32
N GLY A 172 -0.31 17.02 -2.70
CA GLY A 172 0.80 16.54 -1.89
C GLY A 172 0.82 17.10 -0.48
N GLU A 173 -0.23 17.84 -0.07
CA GLU A 173 -0.32 18.36 1.29
C GLU A 173 -0.27 17.21 2.31
N ILE A 174 0.45 17.42 3.41
CA ILE A 174 0.51 16.48 4.53
C ILE A 174 -0.22 17.11 5.71
N PRO A 175 -1.51 16.84 5.89
CA PRO A 175 -2.25 17.33 7.04
C PRO A 175 -1.80 16.58 8.31
N GLY A 176 -0.72 17.05 8.93
CA GLY A 176 -0.16 16.50 10.17
C GLY A 176 1.05 15.60 9.94
N ILE A 177 0.84 14.35 9.54
CA ILE A 177 1.91 13.36 9.36
C ILE A 177 1.60 12.43 8.19
N ALA A 178 2.64 12.05 7.43
CA ALA A 178 2.58 11.02 6.41
C ALA A 178 3.71 10.00 6.59
N VAL A 179 3.54 8.82 5.99
CA VAL A 179 4.60 7.81 5.90
C VAL A 179 5.78 8.37 5.11
N ASN A 180 7.00 8.09 5.57
CA ASN A 180 8.24 8.35 4.84
C ASN A 180 8.59 7.08 4.05
N ALA A 181 8.22 7.03 2.77
CA ALA A 181 8.48 5.87 1.93
C ALA A 181 9.91 5.91 1.37
N THR A 182 10.55 4.73 1.29
CA THR A 182 11.73 4.55 0.44
C THR A 182 11.34 4.54 -1.03
N ALA A 183 10.19 3.92 -1.33
CA ALA A 183 9.60 3.94 -2.66
C ALA A 183 8.06 3.90 -2.56
N THR A 184 7.37 4.43 -3.56
CA THR A 184 5.93 4.36 -3.69
C THR A 184 5.58 3.62 -4.98
N LEU A 185 4.67 2.65 -4.94
CA LEU A 185 4.15 2.00 -6.14
C LEU A 185 2.82 2.64 -6.54
N ALA A 186 2.84 3.53 -7.54
CA ALA A 186 1.61 4.14 -8.03
C ALA A 186 0.66 3.12 -8.68
N ILE A 187 -0.65 3.21 -8.42
CA ILE A 187 -1.67 2.45 -9.14
C ILE A 187 -2.17 3.24 -10.35
N ALA A 188 -2.13 2.57 -11.52
CA ALA A 188 -2.48 3.10 -12.84
C ALA A 188 -1.56 4.23 -13.34
N LEU A 189 -1.57 5.38 -12.68
CA LEU A 189 -0.71 6.54 -12.97
C LEU A 189 -0.35 7.23 -11.64
N PRO A 190 0.77 7.99 -11.61
CA PRO A 190 1.11 8.79 -10.46
C PRO A 190 0.01 9.80 -10.12
N LYS A 191 -0.05 10.18 -8.85
CA LYS A 191 -1.00 11.19 -8.37
C LYS A 191 -0.33 12.55 -8.46
N LYS A 192 -1.11 13.61 -8.61
CA LYS A 192 -0.55 14.96 -8.74
C LYS A 192 0.32 15.34 -7.54
N GLY A 193 -0.09 14.92 -6.34
CA GLY A 193 0.61 15.16 -5.09
C GLY A 193 1.77 14.22 -4.77
N THR A 194 2.06 13.22 -5.62
CA THR A 194 3.12 12.22 -5.35
C THR A 194 4.36 12.49 -6.20
N GLU A 195 4.89 13.71 -6.16
CA GLU A 195 6.18 13.98 -6.81
C GLU A 195 7.29 13.16 -6.14
N PRO A 196 8.18 12.50 -6.89
CA PRO A 196 9.25 11.68 -6.31
C PRO A 196 10.18 12.49 -5.40
N GLY A 197 10.66 11.86 -4.33
CA GLY A 197 11.44 12.49 -3.26
C GLY A 197 10.66 12.57 -1.94
N GLU A 198 11.23 13.26 -0.95
CA GLU A 198 10.66 13.45 0.40
C GLU A 198 9.93 12.22 0.96
N ASN A 199 8.61 12.34 1.21
CA ASN A 199 7.75 11.29 1.72
C ASN A 199 7.42 10.18 0.71
N VAL A 200 7.54 10.46 -0.59
CA VAL A 200 7.18 9.54 -1.68
C VAL A 200 8.33 8.55 -1.97
N GLY A 201 9.57 9.01 -1.84
CA GLY A 201 10.76 8.25 -2.23
C GLY A 201 10.83 8.08 -3.75
N ASP A 202 11.40 6.96 -4.19
CA ASP A 202 11.36 6.55 -5.61
C ASP A 202 9.91 6.21 -6.03
N LEU A 203 9.50 6.51 -7.26
CA LEU A 203 8.14 6.27 -7.76
C LEU A 203 8.12 5.45 -9.06
#